data_AF-A0A8H4V2E9-F1
#
_entry.id   AF-A0A8H4V2E9-F1
#
_cell.length_a   1.000
_cell.length_b   1.000
_cell.length_c   1.000
_cell.angle_alpha   90.00
_cell.angle_beta   90.00
_cell.angle_gamma   90.00
#
_symmetry.space_group_name_H-M   'P 1'
#
loop_
_entity.id
_entity.type
_entity.pdbx_description
1 polymer ?
#
loop_
_entity_poly.entity_id
_entity_poly.type
_entity_poly.pdbx_seq_one_letter_code
_entity_poly.pdbx_strand_id
1 'polypeptide(L)'
;MLEFMDYVQLAFAEATRWNQDNSYSALTATAESLLDFHVPERLQVHLSSLSTPHFATSYTLGTVGLIDGSVSYLFSTVPLNNTPSQSGLIPLRRLVRGYRLVEAPVPPIRNWGWDAISSHRSLKNVDSPEGSDDVFRKATLLHATLHLPPPSTLNALFLRRISPTTQITAALVSTQAPPLIKTAPSAALLAQISHDTGTFSNEYLFSTDNALFGWRGLWNIGLEPTPGKASTDKVPEIHHTASCRPNTILLPWQYPKPHIKFSLHPYTHTYAFNWLSIDNIFGPGIAQSRI
;
A
#
# COMPACT_ATOMS: atom_id res chain seq x y z
N MET A 1 14.10 1.33 6.01
CA MET A 1 13.52 0.36 6.97
C MET A 1 12.10 0.84 7.30
N LEU A 2 11.13 -0.06 7.42
CA LEU A 2 9.76 0.30 7.78
C LEU A 2 9.73 0.82 9.22
N GLU A 3 9.02 1.92 9.41
CA GLU A 3 8.69 2.41 10.75
C GLU A 3 7.58 1.55 11.38
N PHE A 4 7.39 1.67 12.69
CA PHE A 4 6.35 0.96 13.43
C PHE A 4 4.94 1.13 12.83
N MET A 5 4.57 2.36 12.42
CA MET A 5 3.25 2.62 11.83
C MET A 5 3.09 2.01 10.43
N ASP A 6 4.12 2.06 9.60
CA ASP A 6 4.12 1.40 8.29
C ASP A 6 3.98 -0.13 8.44
N TYR A 7 4.68 -0.69 9.43
CA TYR A 7 4.61 -2.11 9.75
C TYR A 7 3.20 -2.53 10.20
N VAL A 8 2.52 -1.71 11.00
CA VAL A 8 1.11 -1.94 11.41
C VAL A 8 0.17 -1.90 10.20
N GLN A 9 0.35 -0.95 9.28
CA GLN A 9 -0.49 -0.87 8.08
C GLN A 9 -0.31 -2.11 7.18
N LEU A 10 0.93 -2.57 7.00
CA LEU A 10 1.25 -3.80 6.30
C LEU A 10 0.60 -5.00 7.00
N ALA A 11 0.74 -5.11 8.33
CA ALA A 11 0.11 -6.15 9.13
C ALA A 11 -1.42 -6.16 8.99
N PHE A 12 -2.05 -5.00 8.95
CA PHE A 12 -3.49 -4.87 8.76
C PHE A 12 -3.93 -5.29 7.34
N ALA A 13 -3.17 -4.90 6.32
CA ALA A 13 -3.46 -5.32 4.94
C ALA A 13 -3.35 -6.85 4.77
N GLU A 14 -2.33 -7.46 5.35
CA GLU A 14 -2.20 -8.93 5.38
C GLU A 14 -3.35 -9.59 6.14
N ALA A 15 -3.69 -9.06 7.33
CA ALA A 15 -4.77 -9.60 8.16
C ALA A 15 -6.14 -9.50 7.48
N THR A 16 -6.35 -8.46 6.67
CA THR A 16 -7.57 -8.29 5.87
C THR A 16 -7.50 -8.99 4.51
N ARG A 17 -6.36 -9.62 4.14
CA ARG A 17 -6.11 -10.20 2.82
C ARG A 17 -6.38 -9.21 1.69
N TRP A 18 -5.98 -7.95 1.89
CA TRP A 18 -6.01 -6.95 0.84
C TRP A 18 -4.77 -7.11 -0.04
N ASN A 19 -4.96 -7.28 -1.35
CA ASN A 19 -3.86 -7.41 -2.29
C ASN A 19 -3.27 -6.02 -2.59
N GLN A 20 -2.17 -5.68 -1.91
CA GLN A 20 -1.47 -4.41 -2.16
C GLN A 20 -0.73 -4.38 -3.49
N ASP A 21 -0.36 -5.55 -4.04
CA ASP A 21 0.40 -5.66 -5.27
C ASP A 21 -0.48 -5.38 -6.50
N ASN A 22 -1.79 -5.61 -6.39
CA ASN A 22 -2.76 -5.30 -7.43
C ASN A 22 -3.22 -3.83 -7.42
N SER A 23 -2.26 -2.92 -7.33
CA SER A 23 -2.45 -1.47 -7.33
C SER A 23 -1.60 -0.85 -8.42
N TYR A 24 -2.13 0.17 -9.10
CA TYR A 24 -1.33 0.94 -10.05
C TYR A 24 -0.12 1.59 -9.36
N SER A 25 -0.27 2.04 -8.12
CA SER A 25 0.83 2.62 -7.33
C SER A 25 1.94 1.62 -6.98
N ALA A 26 1.60 0.33 -6.93
CA ALA A 26 2.54 -0.74 -6.57
C ALA A 26 3.30 -1.33 -7.76
N LEU A 27 2.98 -0.93 -9.01
CA LEU A 27 3.51 -1.53 -10.23
C LEU A 27 5.04 -1.44 -10.34
N THR A 28 5.61 -0.35 -9.85
CA THR A 28 7.07 -0.10 -9.82
C THR A 28 7.66 -0.29 -8.42
N ALA A 29 6.90 -0.75 -7.43
CA ALA A 29 7.34 -0.80 -6.04
C ALA A 29 8.59 -1.67 -5.82
N THR A 30 8.76 -2.75 -6.58
CA THR A 30 9.95 -3.60 -6.52
C THR A 30 11.18 -2.87 -7.05
N ALA A 31 11.07 -2.23 -8.21
CA ALA A 31 12.13 -1.43 -8.80
C ALA A 31 12.51 -0.24 -7.91
N GLU A 32 11.52 0.48 -7.38
CA GLU A 32 11.74 1.59 -6.44
C GLU A 32 12.42 1.10 -5.16
N SER A 33 11.98 -0.03 -4.58
CA SER A 33 12.63 -0.58 -3.37
C SER A 33 14.08 -1.02 -3.58
N LEU A 34 14.47 -1.40 -4.80
CA LEU A 34 15.81 -1.85 -5.14
C LEU A 34 16.74 -0.71 -5.56
N LEU A 35 16.21 0.29 -6.26
CA LEU A 35 16.97 1.36 -6.87
C LEU A 35 16.93 2.65 -6.04
N ASP A 36 15.81 2.93 -5.39
CA ASP A 36 15.56 4.16 -4.63
C ASP A 36 15.39 3.83 -3.14
N PHE A 37 16.48 3.34 -2.53
CA PHE A 37 16.54 3.11 -1.09
C PHE A 37 17.22 4.30 -0.41
N HIS A 38 16.61 4.77 0.67
CA HIS A 38 17.22 5.80 1.51
C HIS A 38 18.48 5.25 2.18
N VAL A 39 19.64 5.81 1.86
CA VAL A 39 20.91 5.51 2.52
C VAL A 39 20.98 6.36 3.79
N PRO A 40 21.00 5.75 4.99
CA PRO A 40 21.10 6.52 6.21
C PRO A 40 22.47 7.21 6.27
N GLU A 41 22.48 8.54 6.37
CA GLU A 41 23.74 9.32 6.49
C GLU A 41 24.37 9.20 7.88
N ARG A 42 23.56 8.85 8.89
CA ARG A 42 23.95 8.83 10.31
C ARG A 42 23.38 7.61 11.00
N LEU A 43 23.98 7.26 12.14
CA LEU A 43 23.43 6.25 13.03
C LEU A 43 22.16 6.80 13.69
N GLN A 44 21.05 6.11 13.47
CA GLN A 44 19.75 6.38 14.07
C GLN A 44 19.24 5.10 14.74
N VAL A 45 18.75 5.24 15.97
CA VAL A 45 18.14 4.14 16.73
C VAL A 45 16.68 4.49 16.96
N HIS A 46 15.78 3.66 16.43
CA HIS A 46 14.34 3.80 16.63
C HIS A 46 13.90 2.87 17.76
N LEU A 47 13.31 3.44 18.81
CA LEU A 47 12.74 2.73 19.95
C LEU A 47 11.24 2.95 19.92
N SER A 48 10.44 1.91 19.70
CA SER A 48 8.98 2.00 19.71
C SER A 48 8.39 0.95 20.64
N SER A 49 7.32 1.33 21.34
CA SER A 49 6.63 0.46 22.30
C SER A 49 5.14 0.79 22.37
N LEU A 50 4.31 -0.24 22.57
CA LEU A 50 2.90 -0.10 22.87
C LEU A 50 2.73 0.07 24.38
N SER A 51 2.67 1.32 24.85
CA SER A 51 2.45 1.65 26.27
C SER A 51 1.07 1.20 26.78
N THR A 52 0.07 1.19 25.90
CA THR A 52 -1.24 0.55 26.14
C THR A 52 -1.71 -0.16 24.86
N PRO A 53 -2.77 -1.00 24.89
CA PRO A 53 -3.27 -1.67 23.69
C PRO A 53 -3.67 -0.71 22.54
N HIS A 54 -3.99 0.55 22.86
CA HIS A 54 -4.39 1.57 21.90
C HIS A 54 -3.43 2.76 21.79
N PHE A 55 -2.38 2.83 22.61
CA PHE A 55 -1.40 3.91 22.56
C PHE A 55 0.01 3.35 22.45
N ALA A 56 0.74 3.83 21.45
CA ALA A 56 2.15 3.55 21.25
C ALA A 56 2.98 4.83 21.38
N THR A 57 4.21 4.68 21.85
CA THR A 57 5.20 5.74 21.95
C THR A 57 6.44 5.34 21.15
N SER A 58 6.98 6.24 20.36
CA SER A 58 8.22 6.04 19.62
C SER A 58 9.22 7.15 19.92
N TYR A 59 10.50 6.80 19.96
CA TYR A 59 11.62 7.71 20.16
C TYR A 59 12.69 7.40 19.12
N THR A 60 13.22 8.43 18.47
CA THR A 60 14.33 8.30 17.53
C THR A 60 15.54 8.99 18.14
N LEU A 61 16.63 8.23 18.29
CA LEU A 61 17.89 8.70 18.84
C LEU A 61 18.90 8.80 17.71
N GLY A 62 19.27 10.02 17.35
CA GLY A 62 20.33 10.31 16.39
C GLY A 62 21.62 10.80 17.06
N THR A 63 22.73 10.73 16.33
CA THR A 63 24.03 11.24 16.81
C THR A 63 24.11 12.76 16.97
N VAL A 64 23.11 13.51 16.45
CA VAL A 64 23.09 14.98 16.42
C VAL A 64 22.45 15.61 17.68
N GLY A 65 22.10 14.81 18.68
CA GLY A 65 21.68 15.32 20.00
C GLY A 65 20.26 15.91 20.07
N LEU A 66 19.48 15.80 19.00
CA LEU A 66 18.04 15.98 19.03
C LEU A 66 17.37 14.61 19.20
N ILE A 67 16.48 14.53 20.19
CA ILE A 67 15.64 13.36 20.44
C ILE A 67 14.26 13.72 19.89
N ASP A 68 13.86 13.05 18.81
CA ASP A 68 12.50 13.17 18.34
C ASP A 68 11.65 12.06 18.98
N GLY A 69 10.45 12.41 19.38
CA GLY A 69 9.49 11.52 19.99
C GLY A 69 8.16 11.59 19.27
N SER A 70 7.40 10.51 19.27
CA SER A 70 6.03 10.53 18.79
C SER A 70 5.13 9.72 19.70
N VAL A 71 3.91 10.22 19.87
CA VAL A 71 2.84 9.54 20.58
C VAL A 71 1.78 9.19 19.55
N SER A 72 1.44 7.91 19.49
CA SER A 72 0.52 7.36 18.50
C SER A 72 -0.67 6.70 19.17
N TYR A 73 -1.85 6.94 18.62
CA TYR A 73 -3.07 6.24 18.92
C TYR A 73 -3.36 5.24 17.80
N LEU A 74 -3.72 4.01 18.16
CA LEU A 74 -3.99 2.92 17.25
C LEU A 74 -5.27 2.20 17.68
N PHE A 75 -6.20 2.12 16.74
CA PHE A 75 -7.43 1.35 16.89
C PHE A 75 -7.63 0.49 15.65
N SER A 76 -7.69 -0.82 15.85
CA SER A 76 -8.00 -1.78 14.80
C SER A 76 -9.17 -2.64 15.24
N THR A 77 -10.15 -2.84 14.36
CA THR A 77 -11.20 -3.83 14.59
C THR A 77 -10.71 -5.26 14.36
N VAL A 78 -9.57 -5.41 13.70
CA VAL A 78 -8.95 -6.70 13.33
C VAL A 78 -7.88 -7.05 14.35
N PRO A 79 -7.91 -8.26 14.95
CA PRO A 79 -6.87 -8.66 15.87
C PRO A 79 -5.56 -8.89 15.09
N LEU A 80 -4.53 -8.11 15.39
CA LEU A 80 -3.19 -8.21 14.79
C LEU A 80 -2.32 -9.28 15.49
N ASN A 81 -2.94 -10.33 16.04
CA ASN A 81 -2.26 -11.32 16.89
C ASN A 81 -1.25 -12.18 16.12
N ASN A 82 -1.44 -12.33 14.81
CA ASN A 82 -0.56 -13.14 13.96
C ASN A 82 0.72 -12.40 13.55
N THR A 83 0.85 -11.11 13.86
CA THR A 83 2.04 -10.33 13.53
C THR A 83 2.89 -10.11 14.77
N PRO A 84 4.16 -10.56 14.78
CA PRO A 84 5.02 -10.35 15.93
C PRO A 84 5.21 -8.85 16.16
N SER A 85 4.98 -8.41 17.38
CA SER A 85 5.18 -7.02 17.81
C SER A 85 6.56 -6.78 18.44
N GLN A 86 7.20 -7.85 18.92
CA GLN A 86 8.52 -7.79 19.55
C GLN A 86 9.62 -7.70 18.49
N SER A 87 10.48 -6.68 18.60
CA SER A 87 11.54 -6.40 17.62
C SER A 87 12.45 -7.59 17.32
N GLY A 88 12.82 -8.38 18.34
CA GLY A 88 13.68 -9.56 18.17
C GLY A 88 13.02 -10.75 17.45
N LEU A 89 11.69 -10.76 17.33
CA LEU A 89 10.94 -11.81 16.62
C LEU A 89 10.56 -11.41 15.19
N ILE A 90 10.68 -10.12 14.84
CA ILE A 90 10.30 -9.64 13.51
C ILE A 90 11.44 -9.96 12.53
N PRO A 91 11.20 -10.77 11.49
CA PRO A 91 12.24 -11.10 10.52
C PRO A 91 12.64 -9.85 9.73
N LEU A 92 13.94 -9.59 9.61
CA LEU A 92 14.48 -8.37 8.97
C LEU A 92 13.96 -8.17 7.54
N ARG A 93 13.77 -9.26 6.78
CA ARG A 93 13.20 -9.24 5.42
C ARG A 93 11.83 -8.57 5.33
N ARG A 94 11.09 -8.50 6.44
CA ARG A 94 9.76 -7.87 6.52
C ARG A 94 9.85 -6.38 6.89
N LEU A 95 10.96 -5.95 7.51
CA LEU A 95 11.21 -4.55 7.88
C LEU A 95 11.98 -3.80 6.80
N VAL A 96 12.72 -4.49 5.93
CA VAL A 96 13.44 -3.88 4.82
C VAL A 96 12.58 -3.98 3.57
N ARG A 97 12.28 -2.83 2.94
CA ARG A 97 11.73 -2.82 1.59
C ARG A 97 12.82 -3.30 0.65
N GLY A 98 12.54 -4.35 -0.10
CA GLY A 98 13.48 -4.91 -1.08
C GLY A 98 12.71 -5.70 -2.12
N TYR A 99 13.42 -6.54 -2.86
CA TYR A 99 12.77 -7.39 -3.86
C TYR A 99 11.69 -8.26 -3.21
N ARG A 100 10.46 -8.07 -3.69
CA ARG A 100 9.31 -8.92 -3.38
C ARG A 100 8.79 -9.53 -4.68
N LEU A 101 8.36 -10.78 -4.59
CA LEU A 101 7.64 -11.41 -5.68
C LEU A 101 6.21 -10.84 -5.71
N VAL A 102 5.82 -10.29 -6.87
CA VAL A 102 4.47 -9.77 -7.09
C VAL A 102 3.48 -10.93 -7.01
N GLU A 103 2.55 -10.88 -6.07
CA GLU A 103 1.53 -11.92 -5.95
C GLU A 103 0.55 -11.86 -7.12
N ALA A 104 0.09 -13.04 -7.57
CA ALA A 104 -0.90 -13.11 -8.63
C ALA A 104 -2.22 -12.43 -8.17
N PRO A 105 -2.95 -11.75 -9.06
CA PRO A 105 -4.21 -11.12 -8.69
C PRO A 105 -5.23 -12.16 -8.23
N VAL A 106 -5.53 -12.15 -6.92
CA VAL A 106 -6.55 -13.02 -6.33
C VAL A 106 -7.89 -12.29 -6.35
N PRO A 107 -8.95 -12.84 -6.96
CA PRO A 107 -10.26 -12.23 -6.90
C PRO A 107 -10.75 -12.25 -5.44
N PRO A 108 -11.37 -11.17 -4.94
CA PRO A 108 -11.93 -11.18 -3.60
C PRO A 108 -12.99 -12.28 -3.52
N ILE A 109 -12.94 -13.06 -2.44
CA ILE A 109 -13.77 -14.25 -2.31
C ILE A 109 -15.24 -13.80 -2.26
N ARG A 110 -16.02 -14.20 -3.27
CA ARG A 110 -17.41 -13.76 -3.47
C ARG A 110 -18.38 -14.31 -2.42
N ASN A 111 -17.97 -15.31 -1.65
CA ASN A 111 -18.73 -15.84 -0.52
C ASN A 111 -18.65 -14.94 0.73
N TRP A 112 -18.34 -13.66 0.56
CA TRP A 112 -18.47 -12.64 1.60
C TRP A 112 -19.95 -12.37 1.90
N GLY A 113 -20.66 -13.40 2.34
CA GLY A 113 -21.78 -13.21 3.23
C GLY A 113 -21.20 -13.04 4.62
N TRP A 114 -21.42 -11.91 5.27
CA TRP A 114 -21.42 -11.87 6.74
C TRP A 114 -20.10 -12.13 7.49
N ASP A 115 -18.94 -12.16 6.86
CA ASP A 115 -17.66 -12.34 7.57
C ASP A 115 -17.18 -11.01 8.19
N ALA A 116 -17.89 -10.63 9.25
CA ALA A 116 -17.28 -9.97 10.38
C ALA A 116 -16.02 -10.75 10.74
N ILE A 117 -14.92 -10.04 10.95
CA ILE A 117 -13.79 -10.61 11.66
C ILE A 117 -14.34 -10.96 13.03
N SER A 118 -14.61 -12.24 13.25
CA SER A 118 -15.31 -12.73 14.43
C SER A 118 -14.49 -12.31 15.64
N SER A 119 -14.93 -11.24 16.31
CA SER A 119 -14.28 -10.79 17.52
C SER A 119 -14.54 -11.84 18.59
N HIS A 120 -13.52 -12.64 18.88
CA HIS A 120 -13.49 -13.72 19.86
C HIS A 120 -14.37 -14.96 19.56
N ARG A 121 -13.68 -16.07 19.22
CA ARG A 121 -13.97 -17.45 19.66
C ARG A 121 -15.45 -17.88 19.57
N SER A 122 -15.92 -18.27 18.39
CA SER A 122 -16.99 -19.27 18.29
C SER A 122 -16.38 -20.67 18.05
N LEU A 123 -15.67 -21.15 19.07
CA LEU A 123 -15.79 -22.55 19.45
C LEU A 123 -17.00 -22.59 20.40
N LYS A 124 -18.20 -22.53 19.84
CA LYS A 124 -19.40 -22.90 20.58
C LYS A 124 -20.13 -23.96 19.79
N ASN A 125 -20.17 -25.11 20.45
CA ASN A 125 -20.99 -26.25 20.14
C ASN A 125 -22.40 -25.81 19.70
N VAL A 126 -22.90 -26.59 18.77
CA VAL A 126 -24.30 -26.96 18.57
C VAL A 126 -25.14 -26.69 19.84
N ASP A 127 -26.28 -26.02 19.66
CA ASP A 127 -27.36 -25.77 20.60
C ASP A 127 -27.27 -24.51 21.49
N SER A 128 -27.67 -23.35 20.93
CA SER A 128 -28.39 -22.31 21.67
C SER A 128 -29.12 -21.38 20.70
N PRO A 129 -30.46 -21.21 20.80
CA PRO A 129 -31.20 -20.29 19.97
C PRO A 129 -31.24 -18.87 20.57
N GLU A 130 -31.23 -17.88 19.67
CA GLU A 130 -31.83 -16.56 19.78
C GLU A 130 -31.22 -15.52 20.76
N GLY A 131 -30.62 -14.46 20.18
CA GLY A 131 -30.70 -13.12 20.77
C GLY A 131 -29.43 -12.28 20.90
N SER A 132 -28.29 -12.63 20.30
CA SER A 132 -27.15 -11.70 20.23
C SER A 132 -27.03 -11.12 18.83
N ASP A 133 -27.38 -9.84 18.68
CA ASP A 133 -27.00 -9.03 17.52
C ASP A 133 -25.47 -9.09 17.36
N ASP A 134 -24.97 -10.03 16.56
CA ASP A 134 -23.60 -10.04 16.09
C ASP A 134 -23.42 -8.78 15.24
N VAL A 135 -23.00 -7.69 15.87
CA VAL A 135 -22.74 -6.42 15.18
C VAL A 135 -21.58 -6.67 14.23
N PHE A 136 -21.90 -6.93 12.95
CA PHE A 136 -20.91 -7.17 11.91
C PHE A 136 -19.97 -5.96 11.77
N ARG A 137 -18.75 -6.05 12.31
CA ARG A 137 -17.77 -4.97 12.27
C ARG A 137 -16.93 -5.04 11.00
N LYS A 138 -17.02 -3.99 10.18
CA LYS A 138 -16.16 -3.81 9.00
C LYS A 138 -14.71 -3.56 9.43
N ALA A 139 -13.76 -4.20 8.75
CA ALA A 139 -12.33 -4.00 8.99
C ALA A 139 -11.97 -2.52 8.89
N THR A 140 -11.57 -1.95 10.03
CA THR A 140 -11.25 -0.54 10.18
C THR A 140 -9.95 -0.42 10.97
N LEU A 141 -9.03 0.40 10.47
CA LEU A 141 -7.81 0.80 11.16
C LEU A 141 -7.79 2.32 11.22
N LEU A 142 -7.73 2.85 12.44
CA LEU A 142 -7.53 4.25 12.77
C LEU A 142 -6.14 4.36 13.40
N HIS A 143 -5.29 5.19 12.84
CA HIS A 143 -4.07 5.60 13.50
C HIS A 143 -3.94 7.12 13.51
N ALA A 144 -3.37 7.65 14.57
CA ALA A 144 -2.98 9.06 14.64
C ALA A 144 -1.66 9.17 15.38
N THR A 145 -0.67 9.85 14.80
CA THR A 145 0.65 10.07 15.39
C THR A 145 0.90 11.56 15.55
N LEU A 146 1.18 11.97 16.78
CA LEU A 146 1.62 13.32 17.12
C LEU A 146 3.13 13.29 17.33
N HIS A 147 3.88 14.03 16.52
CA HIS A 147 5.32 14.19 16.64
C HIS A 147 5.66 15.37 17.56
N LEU A 148 6.67 15.17 18.41
CA LEU A 148 7.20 16.08 19.43
C LEU A 148 8.74 16.00 19.32
N PRO A 149 9.56 17.04 19.54
CA PRO A 149 9.31 18.43 19.99
C PRO A 149 8.84 19.39 18.86
N PRO A 150 8.55 20.68 19.13
CA PRO A 150 8.04 21.61 18.12
C PRO A 150 8.98 21.79 16.92
N PRO A 151 8.45 21.92 15.68
CA PRO A 151 7.03 22.05 15.34
C PRO A 151 6.26 20.74 15.47
N SER A 152 5.16 20.76 16.22
CA SER A 152 4.34 19.58 16.42
C SER A 152 3.54 19.29 15.15
N THR A 153 3.68 18.08 14.62
CA THR A 153 2.95 17.63 13.44
C THR A 153 2.04 16.47 13.84
N LEU A 154 0.79 16.53 13.41
CA LEU A 154 -0.20 15.49 13.60
C LEU A 154 -0.44 14.82 12.25
N ASN A 155 -0.11 13.53 12.18
CA ASN A 155 -0.51 12.68 11.06
C ASN A 155 -1.63 11.78 11.54
N ALA A 156 -2.69 11.67 10.77
CA ALA A 156 -3.79 10.75 11.04
C ALA A 156 -4.10 9.97 9.78
N LEU A 157 -4.51 8.73 9.95
CA LEU A 157 -4.85 7.85 8.85
C LEU A 157 -6.02 6.96 9.26
N PHE A 158 -7.00 6.93 8.39
CA PHE A 158 -8.19 6.13 8.51
C PHE A 158 -8.26 5.19 7.31
N LEU A 159 -8.22 3.90 7.59
CA LEU A 159 -8.39 2.83 6.62
C LEU A 159 -9.68 2.09 6.96
N ARG A 160 -10.55 1.92 5.97
CA ARG A 160 -11.76 1.14 6.15
C ARG A 160 -12.11 0.36 4.90
N ARG A 161 -12.34 -0.93 5.06
CA ARG A 161 -12.89 -1.77 4.00
C ARG A 161 -14.41 -1.65 4.00
N ILE A 162 -14.98 -1.09 2.94
CA ILE A 162 -16.43 -0.86 2.84
C ILE A 162 -17.15 -2.06 2.24
N SER A 163 -16.50 -2.70 1.26
CA SER A 163 -16.92 -3.93 0.60
C SER A 163 -15.70 -4.84 0.38
N PRO A 164 -15.88 -6.13 0.04
CA PRO A 164 -14.79 -7.04 -0.29
C PRO A 164 -13.88 -6.50 -1.40
N THR A 165 -14.42 -5.74 -2.34
CA THR A 165 -13.67 -5.15 -3.45
C THR A 165 -13.21 -3.72 -3.16
N THR A 166 -13.76 -3.03 -2.15
CA THR A 166 -13.51 -1.60 -1.94
C THR A 166 -12.92 -1.25 -0.59
N GLN A 167 -11.86 -0.46 -0.64
CA GLN A 167 -11.21 0.13 0.52
C GLN A 167 -11.17 1.65 0.38
N ILE A 168 -11.41 2.34 1.50
CA ILE A 168 -11.23 3.77 1.61
C ILE A 168 -10.05 4.03 2.55
N THR A 169 -9.21 4.95 2.13
CA THR A 169 -8.09 5.49 2.90
C THR A 169 -8.25 7.01 2.98
N ALA A 170 -8.21 7.58 4.17
CA ALA A 170 -8.13 9.01 4.38
C ALA A 170 -6.90 9.31 5.24
N ALA A 171 -5.95 10.08 4.72
CA ALA A 171 -4.77 10.53 5.43
C ALA A 171 -4.87 12.04 5.65
N LEU A 172 -4.61 12.49 6.87
CA LEU A 172 -4.63 13.88 7.27
C LEU A 172 -3.29 14.23 7.88
N VAL A 173 -2.73 15.36 7.46
CA VAL A 173 -1.52 15.92 8.03
C VAL A 173 -1.83 17.34 8.47
N SER A 174 -1.57 17.66 9.72
CA SER A 174 -1.70 19.00 10.27
C SER A 174 -0.40 19.41 10.91
N THR A 175 0.10 20.58 10.57
CA THR A 175 1.36 21.10 11.10
C THR A 175 1.09 22.38 11.89
N GLN A 176 1.59 22.41 13.13
CA GLN A 176 1.61 23.62 13.93
C GLN A 176 3.03 24.17 13.95
N ALA A 177 3.28 25.18 13.11
CA ALA A 177 4.52 25.93 13.13
C ALA A 177 4.51 26.99 14.26
N PRO A 178 5.67 27.34 14.85
CA PRO A 178 5.79 28.49 15.74
C PRO A 178 5.31 29.78 15.06
N PRO A 179 4.64 30.69 15.77
CA PRO A 179 3.91 31.79 15.15
C PRO A 179 4.87 32.87 14.66
N LEU A 180 4.96 33.05 13.35
CA LEU A 180 5.39 34.33 12.74
C LEU A 180 4.23 35.05 12.04
N ILE A 181 3.14 34.33 11.72
CA ILE A 181 1.97 34.91 11.05
C ILE A 181 0.71 34.32 11.68
N LYS A 182 -0.27 35.20 11.93
CA LYS A 182 -1.56 34.99 12.59
C LYS A 182 -2.54 34.18 11.71
N THR A 183 -2.05 33.16 11.02
CA THR A 183 -2.82 32.31 10.11
C THR A 183 -3.09 30.97 10.77
N ALA A 184 -4.27 30.40 10.50
CA ALA A 184 -4.69 29.10 11.00
C ALA A 184 -3.65 27.99 10.67
N PRO A 185 -3.58 26.91 11.47
CA PRO A 185 -2.69 25.79 11.20
C PRO A 185 -2.94 25.22 9.79
N SER A 186 -1.87 24.86 9.08
CA SER A 186 -1.98 24.22 7.77
C SER A 186 -2.42 22.77 7.97
N ALA A 187 -3.49 22.37 7.29
CA ALA A 187 -4.01 21.01 7.31
C ALA A 187 -4.30 20.54 5.89
N ALA A 188 -3.74 19.40 5.54
CA ALA A 188 -3.93 18.73 4.26
C ALA A 188 -4.62 17.39 4.47
N LEU A 189 -5.66 17.10 3.68
CA LEU A 189 -6.39 15.85 3.66
C LEU A 189 -6.21 15.20 2.29
N LEU A 190 -5.81 13.93 2.30
CA LEU A 190 -5.75 13.04 1.15
C LEU A 190 -6.80 11.95 1.33
N ALA A 191 -7.71 11.82 0.38
CA ALA A 191 -8.69 10.75 0.33
C ALA A 191 -8.41 9.86 -0.88
N GLN A 192 -8.44 8.56 -0.65
CA GLN A 192 -8.25 7.54 -1.68
C GLN A 192 -9.35 6.48 -1.56
N ILE A 193 -9.91 6.10 -2.70
CA ILE A 193 -10.85 4.99 -2.82
C ILE A 193 -10.24 3.99 -3.80
N SER A 194 -9.92 2.79 -3.33
CA SER A 194 -9.43 1.69 -4.16
C SER A 194 -10.53 0.65 -4.35
N HIS A 195 -10.70 0.20 -5.59
CA HIS A 195 -11.64 -0.84 -5.99
C HIS A 195 -10.88 -1.93 -6.74
N ASP A 196 -10.66 -3.07 -6.08
CA ASP A 196 -9.93 -4.22 -6.60
C ASP A 196 -10.87 -5.42 -6.82
N THR A 197 -10.80 -6.01 -8.01
CA THR A 197 -11.52 -7.24 -8.39
C THR A 197 -10.62 -8.41 -8.76
N GLY A 198 -9.30 -8.24 -8.67
CA GLY A 198 -8.30 -9.15 -9.22
C GLY A 198 -7.99 -8.82 -10.67
N THR A 199 -8.97 -8.86 -11.58
CA THR A 199 -8.69 -8.60 -13.02
C THR A 199 -8.46 -7.13 -13.32
N PHE A 200 -9.21 -6.24 -12.67
CA PHE A 200 -9.00 -4.81 -12.77
C PHE A 200 -8.97 -4.19 -11.37
N SER A 201 -8.19 -3.12 -11.26
CA SER A 201 -8.05 -2.32 -10.05
C SER A 201 -8.15 -0.84 -10.40
N ASN A 202 -9.06 -0.12 -9.75
CA ASN A 202 -9.31 1.29 -9.96
C ASN A 202 -9.05 2.07 -8.68
N GLU A 203 -8.39 3.22 -8.79
CA GLU A 203 -8.06 4.09 -7.67
C GLU A 203 -8.49 5.52 -7.97
N TYR A 204 -9.30 6.10 -7.09
CA TYR A 204 -9.69 7.50 -7.11
C TYR A 204 -8.96 8.22 -5.99
N LEU A 205 -8.38 9.37 -6.31
CA LEU A 205 -7.55 10.17 -5.42
C LEU A 205 -8.11 11.58 -5.36
N PHE A 206 -8.17 12.14 -4.15
CA PHE A 206 -8.58 13.50 -3.92
C PHE A 206 -7.67 14.14 -2.88
N SER A 207 -7.16 15.33 -3.16
CA SER A 207 -6.31 16.09 -2.25
C SER A 207 -6.91 17.47 -2.00
N THR A 208 -7.05 17.87 -0.74
CA THR A 208 -7.54 19.21 -0.38
C THR A 208 -6.47 20.29 -0.50
N ASP A 209 -5.19 19.94 -0.44
CA ASP A 209 -4.07 20.90 -0.46
C ASP A 209 -4.01 21.63 -1.82
N ASN A 210 -4.10 20.86 -2.91
CA ASN A 210 -4.11 21.39 -4.27
C ASN A 210 -5.49 21.29 -4.96
N ALA A 211 -6.54 20.93 -4.23
CA ALA A 211 -7.86 20.60 -4.77
C ALA A 211 -7.81 19.63 -5.98
N LEU A 212 -6.83 18.71 -5.96
CA LEU A 212 -6.55 17.82 -7.08
C LEU A 212 -7.41 16.57 -7.00
N PHE A 213 -8.07 16.24 -8.09
CA PHE A 213 -8.71 14.94 -8.29
C PHE A 213 -7.92 14.13 -9.32
N GLY A 214 -7.64 12.87 -9.00
CA GLY A 214 -6.93 11.93 -9.86
C GLY A 214 -7.65 10.60 -9.94
N TRP A 215 -7.47 9.91 -11.07
CA TRP A 215 -7.94 8.55 -11.26
C TRP A 215 -6.84 7.70 -11.90
N ARG A 216 -6.72 6.45 -11.46
CA ARG A 216 -5.75 5.47 -11.95
C ARG A 216 -6.45 4.12 -12.12
N GLY A 217 -6.03 3.36 -13.12
CA GLY A 217 -6.57 2.05 -13.41
C GLY A 217 -5.47 1.08 -13.80
N LEU A 218 -5.60 -0.17 -13.36
CA LEU A 218 -4.74 -1.29 -13.70
C LEU A 218 -5.62 -2.40 -14.28
N TRP A 219 -5.20 -2.98 -15.40
CA TRP A 219 -5.89 -4.09 -16.05
C TRP A 219 -4.93 -5.25 -16.24
N ASN A 220 -5.22 -6.39 -15.60
CA ASN A 220 -4.40 -7.58 -15.66
C ASN A 220 -4.83 -8.47 -16.84
N ILE A 221 -3.92 -8.71 -17.77
CA ILE A 221 -4.15 -9.55 -18.95
C ILE A 221 -3.47 -10.90 -18.73
N GLY A 222 -4.14 -12.00 -19.10
CA GLY A 222 -3.53 -13.33 -19.16
C GLY A 222 -3.42 -14.08 -17.83
N LEU A 223 -3.87 -13.48 -16.72
CA LEU A 223 -4.05 -14.15 -15.44
C LEU A 223 -5.53 -14.48 -15.28
N GLU A 224 -5.91 -15.75 -15.47
CA GLU A 224 -7.25 -16.19 -15.11
C GLU A 224 -7.35 -16.21 -13.58
N PRO A 225 -8.19 -15.36 -12.96
CA PRO A 225 -8.31 -15.26 -11.51
C PRO A 225 -9.01 -16.52 -10.99
N THR A 226 -8.26 -17.59 -10.74
CA THR A 226 -8.86 -18.81 -10.21
C THR A 226 -9.29 -18.56 -8.76
N PRO A 227 -10.58 -18.61 -8.43
CA PRO A 227 -11.02 -18.39 -7.06
C PRO A 227 -10.47 -19.50 -6.15
N GLY A 228 -9.72 -19.11 -5.10
CA GLY A 228 -9.41 -20.01 -3.99
C GLY A 228 -8.10 -20.80 -4.05
N LYS A 229 -7.22 -20.57 -5.03
CA LYS A 229 -5.82 -21.05 -4.95
C LYS A 229 -4.90 -19.90 -4.61
N ALA A 230 -4.49 -19.81 -3.34
CA ALA A 230 -3.21 -19.19 -3.03
C ALA A 230 -2.17 -19.88 -3.92
N SER A 231 -1.30 -19.10 -4.57
CA SER A 231 -0.21 -19.62 -5.37
C SER A 231 0.73 -20.42 -4.47
N THR A 232 0.42 -21.70 -4.24
CA THR A 232 1.45 -22.69 -3.94
C THR A 232 2.42 -22.64 -5.10
N ASP A 233 3.66 -22.29 -4.81
CA ASP A 233 4.83 -22.40 -5.68
C ASP A 233 4.78 -23.69 -6.51
N LYS A 234 4.16 -23.58 -7.67
CA LYS A 234 4.36 -24.47 -8.80
C LYS A 234 4.36 -23.58 -10.01
N VAL A 235 5.59 -23.30 -10.46
CA VAL A 235 5.88 -22.81 -11.81
C VAL A 235 4.99 -23.60 -12.78
N PRO A 236 4.03 -22.95 -13.47
CA PRO A 236 3.33 -23.63 -14.54
C PRO A 236 4.33 -23.83 -15.67
N GLU A 237 4.72 -25.08 -15.89
CA GLU A 237 5.36 -25.53 -17.11
C GLU A 237 4.33 -25.35 -18.24
N ILE A 238 4.37 -24.19 -18.90
CA ILE A 238 3.47 -23.85 -20.00
C ILE A 238 3.91 -24.69 -21.21
N HIS A 239 3.35 -25.88 -21.33
CA HIS A 239 3.26 -26.55 -22.61
C HIS A 239 2.23 -25.80 -23.47
N HIS A 240 2.73 -25.13 -24.51
CA HIS A 240 1.93 -24.52 -25.56
C HIS A 240 0.84 -25.47 -26.05
N THR A 241 -0.43 -25.03 -26.06
CA THR A 241 -1.41 -25.18 -27.14
C THR A 241 -2.79 -24.69 -26.69
N ALA A 242 -3.10 -23.41 -26.89
CA ALA A 242 -4.48 -22.96 -26.98
C ALA A 242 -4.57 -21.80 -27.97
N SER A 243 -5.06 -22.14 -29.16
CA SER A 243 -5.43 -21.24 -30.25
C SER A 243 -6.62 -20.37 -29.82
N CYS A 244 -6.40 -19.07 -29.61
CA CYS A 244 -7.47 -18.07 -29.60
C CYS A 244 -7.07 -16.95 -30.55
N ARG A 245 -7.87 -16.79 -31.61
CA ARG A 245 -7.67 -15.83 -32.69
C ARG A 245 -7.79 -14.39 -32.17
N PRO A 246 -6.96 -13.45 -32.64
CA PRO A 246 -7.02 -12.06 -32.22
C PRO A 246 -8.04 -11.30 -33.06
N ASN A 247 -8.94 -10.56 -32.41
CA ASN A 247 -9.62 -9.43 -33.04
C ASN A 247 -9.16 -8.15 -32.34
N THR A 248 -8.41 -7.36 -33.12
CA THR A 248 -8.55 -5.90 -33.23
C THR A 248 -7.52 -4.99 -32.53
N ILE A 249 -6.81 -4.28 -33.43
CA ILE A 249 -6.07 -2.99 -33.40
C ILE A 249 -4.61 -2.96 -32.93
N LEU A 250 -3.77 -2.63 -33.92
CA LEU A 250 -2.32 -2.48 -33.97
C LEU A 250 -1.84 -1.14 -33.40
N LEU A 251 -0.74 -1.17 -32.64
CA LEU A 251 0.37 -0.23 -32.84
C LEU A 251 1.68 -1.04 -32.90
N PRO A 252 2.57 -0.78 -33.87
CA PRO A 252 3.67 -1.67 -34.21
C PRO A 252 4.91 -1.34 -33.37
N TRP A 253 5.44 -2.30 -32.61
CA TRP A 253 6.85 -2.27 -32.24
C TRP A 253 7.41 -3.69 -32.22
N GLN A 254 8.25 -3.97 -33.22
CA GLN A 254 9.01 -5.20 -33.38
C GLN A 254 10.42 -4.95 -32.86
N TYR A 255 10.84 -5.62 -31.80
CA TYR A 255 12.25 -5.74 -31.42
C TYR A 255 12.68 -7.21 -31.40
N PRO A 256 13.97 -7.49 -31.72
CA PRO A 256 14.47 -8.80 -32.07
C PRO A 256 14.62 -9.68 -30.84
N LYS A 257 14.37 -10.99 -31.02
CA LYS A 257 14.51 -12.03 -30.00
C LYS A 257 15.86 -11.94 -29.27
N PRO A 258 15.91 -11.65 -27.96
CA PRO A 258 17.08 -11.96 -27.18
C PRO A 258 16.98 -13.43 -26.72
N HIS A 259 17.93 -14.25 -27.14
CA HIS A 259 18.13 -15.58 -26.55
C HIS A 259 18.69 -15.41 -25.13
N ILE A 260 17.82 -15.31 -24.13
CA ILE A 260 18.19 -15.26 -22.72
C ILE A 260 17.95 -16.65 -22.13
N LYS A 261 19.01 -17.31 -21.66
CA LYS A 261 18.89 -18.52 -20.83
C LYS A 261 18.23 -18.12 -19.51
N PHE A 262 17.05 -18.67 -19.24
CA PHE A 262 16.31 -18.41 -18.01
C PHE A 262 17.02 -19.05 -16.81
N SER A 263 17.48 -18.20 -15.88
CA SER A 263 17.64 -18.60 -14.49
C SER A 263 16.24 -18.76 -13.89
N LEU A 264 16.06 -19.70 -12.96
CA LEU A 264 14.78 -20.06 -12.30
C LEU A 264 14.15 -18.94 -11.45
N HIS A 265 14.58 -17.70 -11.62
CA HIS A 265 14.07 -16.55 -10.88
C HIS A 265 12.93 -15.89 -11.65
N PRO A 266 11.81 -15.55 -11.00
CA PRO A 266 10.73 -14.79 -11.63
C PRO A 266 11.23 -13.38 -12.00
N TYR A 267 11.00 -12.97 -13.25
CA TYR A 267 11.36 -11.65 -13.76
C TYR A 267 10.11 -10.78 -13.90
N THR A 268 10.19 -9.54 -13.42
CA THR A 268 9.13 -8.53 -13.58
C THR A 268 9.55 -7.52 -14.65
N HIS A 269 8.74 -7.36 -15.70
CA HIS A 269 8.94 -6.33 -16.71
C HIS A 269 7.89 -5.23 -16.54
N THR A 270 8.34 -4.01 -16.22
CA THR A 270 7.46 -2.84 -16.11
C THR A 270 7.87 -1.81 -17.16
N TYR A 271 6.92 -1.43 -18.02
CA TYR A 271 7.10 -0.38 -19.03
C TYR A 271 6.29 0.84 -18.59
N ALA A 272 6.98 1.95 -18.30
CA ALA A 272 6.36 3.23 -17.96
C ALA A 272 6.51 4.22 -19.12
N PHE A 273 5.44 4.93 -19.45
CA PHE A 273 5.42 5.88 -20.56
C PHE A 273 4.67 7.15 -20.14
N ASN A 274 5.31 8.31 -20.27
CA ASN A 274 4.73 9.61 -19.95
C ASN A 274 4.68 10.48 -21.23
N TRP A 275 3.50 10.56 -21.84
CA TRP A 275 3.30 11.30 -23.10
C TRP A 275 3.54 12.80 -22.96
N LEU A 276 3.19 13.40 -21.81
CA LEU A 276 3.29 14.84 -21.58
C LEU A 276 4.74 15.35 -21.44
N SER A 277 5.71 14.44 -21.23
CA SER A 277 7.13 14.81 -21.17
C SER A 277 7.79 14.88 -22.55
N ILE A 278 7.11 14.44 -23.62
CA ILE A 278 7.66 14.38 -24.98
C ILE A 278 7.59 15.75 -25.69
N ASP A 279 6.68 16.62 -25.28
CA ASP A 279 6.48 17.94 -25.90
C ASP A 279 7.67 18.89 -25.70
N ASN A 280 8.55 18.63 -24.73
CA ASN A 280 9.78 19.42 -24.51
C ASN A 280 11.00 18.96 -25.32
N ILE A 281 10.89 17.91 -26.13
CA ILE A 281 11.99 17.42 -26.99
C ILE A 281 11.88 17.94 -28.43
N PHE A 282 10.69 18.44 -28.84
CA PHE A 282 10.46 19.06 -30.15
C PHE A 282 9.83 20.46 -30.02
N GLY A 283 10.48 21.35 -29.26
CA GLY A 283 10.17 22.79 -29.32
C GLY A 283 10.78 23.44 -30.57
N PRO A 284 10.07 24.31 -31.30
CA PRO A 284 10.63 25.00 -32.45
C PRO A 284 11.70 26.00 -31.99
N GLY A 285 12.90 25.90 -32.56
CA GLY A 285 13.95 26.89 -32.39
C GLY A 285 13.48 28.24 -32.93
N ILE A 286 13.17 29.17 -32.02
CA ILE A 286 12.91 30.57 -32.36
C ILE A 286 14.25 31.19 -32.76
N ALA A 287 14.48 31.27 -34.07
CA ALA A 287 15.50 32.12 -34.65
C ALA A 287 15.08 33.59 -34.47
N GLN A 288 15.74 34.30 -33.56
CA GLN A 288 15.77 35.77 -33.58
C GLN A 288 17.08 36.23 -34.21
N SER A 289 17.02 36.58 -35.50
CA SER A 289 18.04 37.39 -36.17
C SER A 289 17.52 38.81 -36.35
N ARG A 290 18.35 39.77 -35.92
CA ARG A 290 18.42 41.21 -36.28
C ARG A 290 17.43 41.70 -37.33
N ILE A 291 16.77 42.84 -37.03
CA ILE A 291 17.14 44.20 -37.48
C ILE A 291 16.80 45.16 -36.35
#